data_AF-A0AAD6P8G9-F1
#
_entry.id   AF-A0AAD6P8G9-F1
#
_cell.length_a   1.000
_cell.length_b   1.000
_cell.length_c   1.000
_cell.angle_alpha   90.00
_cell.angle_beta   90.00
_cell.angle_gamma   90.00
#
_symmetry.space_group_name_H-M   'P 1'
#
loop_
_entity.id
_entity.type
_entity.pdbx_description
1 polymer ?
#
loop_
_entity_poly.entity_id
_entity_poly.type
_entity_poly.pdbx_seq_one_letter_code
_entity_poly.pdbx_strand_id
1 'polypeptide(L)'
;MKNSLSLSFIFLSRPLFTATLLLIIHCIIVQSDANDLIAQTCKNTPYYNLCVSSLSYDAILTADIPEAIEALQKGDPKFAENGTNDAAVEASSCEDSFQGKSPLTKLNKAVHDTSVVASAITRLLL
;
A
#
# COMPACT_ATOMS: atom_id res chain seq x y z
N MET A 1 35.88 -0.38 27.16
CA MET A 1 36.16 -0.50 25.71
C MET A 1 35.49 0.69 25.01
N LYS A 2 36.26 1.65 24.48
CA LYS A 2 35.69 2.78 23.74
C LYS A 2 35.40 2.31 22.32
N ASN A 3 34.13 2.26 21.94
CA ASN A 3 33.71 1.99 20.57
C ASN A 3 34.24 3.12 19.67
N SER A 4 35.40 2.88 19.04
CA SER A 4 35.93 3.77 18.02
C SER A 4 35.19 3.46 16.72
N LEU A 5 34.01 4.04 16.56
CA LEU A 5 33.38 4.13 15.25
C LEU A 5 34.32 4.97 14.38
N SER A 6 35.02 4.30 13.45
CA SER A 6 35.97 4.97 12.55
C SER A 6 35.26 6.12 11.82
N LEU A 7 35.88 7.31 11.79
CA LEU A 7 35.35 8.49 11.10
C LEU A 7 34.95 8.17 9.65
N SER A 8 35.63 7.22 9.00
CA SER A 8 35.33 6.72 7.66
C SER A 8 33.90 6.18 7.52
N PHE A 9 33.33 5.55 8.56
CA PHE A 9 31.94 5.07 8.55
C PHE A 9 30.92 6.22 8.63
N ILE A 10 31.27 7.35 9.24
CA ILE A 10 30.41 8.55 9.32
C ILE A 10 30.35 9.27 7.96
N PHE A 11 31.48 9.33 7.25
CA PHE A 11 31.53 9.95 5.91
C PHE A 11 30.82 9.13 4.84
N LEU A 12 30.83 7.79 4.93
CA LEU A 12 30.13 6.91 3.98
C LEU A 12 28.63 6.78 4.25
N SER A 13 28.20 6.91 5.51
CA SER A 13 26.78 6.88 5.88
C SER A 13 26.03 8.19 5.56
N ARG A 14 26.72 9.34 5.58
CA ARG A 14 26.14 10.65 5.23
C ARG A 14 25.45 10.74 3.86
N PRO A 15 26.07 10.35 2.73
CA PRO A 15 25.43 10.41 1.42
C PRO A 15 24.21 9.49 1.32
N LEU A 16 24.27 8.30 1.95
CA LEU A 16 23.16 7.35 2.02
C LEU A 16 21.98 7.92 2.84
N PHE A 17 22.27 8.56 3.97
CA PHE A 17 21.26 9.20 4.81
C PHE A 17 20.62 10.43 4.14
N THR A 18 21.41 11.23 3.41
CA THR A 18 20.86 12.35 2.62
C THR A 18 20.02 11.88 1.44
N ALA A 19 20.41 10.79 0.76
CA ALA A 19 19.67 10.23 -0.36
C ALA A 19 18.32 9.65 0.09
N THR A 20 18.32 8.89 1.19
CA THR A 20 17.07 8.34 1.77
C THR A 20 16.12 9.45 2.23
N LEU A 21 16.61 10.52 2.87
CA LEU A 21 15.79 11.67 3.24
C LEU A 21 15.18 12.38 2.01
N LEU A 22 15.99 12.58 0.96
CA LEU A 22 15.51 13.17 -0.29
C LEU A 22 14.44 12.31 -0.96
N LEU A 23 14.60 10.98 -0.98
CA LEU A 23 13.60 10.06 -1.51
C LEU A 23 12.29 10.09 -0.71
N ILE A 24 12.36 10.15 0.61
CA ILE A 24 11.18 10.28 1.47
C ILE A 24 10.44 11.59 1.19
N ILE A 25 11.15 12.72 1.08
CA ILE A 25 10.54 14.02 0.77
C ILE A 25 9.86 13.98 -0.61
N HIS A 26 10.52 13.42 -1.62
CA HIS A 26 9.92 13.27 -2.95
C HIS A 26 8.66 12.39 -2.90
N CYS A 27 8.70 11.28 -2.17
CA CYS A 27 7.54 10.39 -2.02
C CYS A 27 6.34 11.13 -1.38
N ILE A 28 6.58 11.89 -0.31
CA ILE A 28 5.53 12.67 0.36
C ILE A 28 4.89 13.68 -0.60
N ILE A 29 5.72 14.44 -1.35
CA ILE A 29 5.22 15.47 -2.28
C ILE A 29 4.43 14.82 -3.43
N VAL A 30 4.96 13.76 -4.03
CA VAL A 30 4.29 13.05 -5.12
C VAL A 30 2.94 12.50 -4.66
N GLN A 31 2.87 11.95 -3.45
CA GLN A 31 1.64 11.40 -2.90
C GLN A 31 0.62 12.48 -2.55
N SER A 32 1.03 13.67 -2.09
CA SER A 32 0.10 14.79 -1.87
C SER A 32 -0.49 15.31 -3.18
N ASP A 33 0.33 15.46 -4.23
CA ASP A 33 -0.14 15.97 -5.53
C ASP A 33 -1.13 15.00 -6.19
N ALA A 34 -0.86 13.69 -6.10
CA ALA A 34 -1.76 12.65 -6.60
C ALA A 34 -3.10 12.64 -5.85
N ASN A 35 -3.06 12.75 -4.52
CA ASN A 35 -4.27 12.80 -3.70
C ASN A 35 -5.13 14.04 -4.03
N ASP A 36 -4.51 15.19 -4.26
CA ASP A 36 -5.21 16.42 -4.64
C ASP A 36 -5.86 16.29 -6.02
N LEU A 37 -5.17 15.69 -7.00
CA LEU A 37 -5.72 15.47 -8.35
C LEU A 37 -6.89 14.48 -8.34
N ILE A 38 -6.75 13.35 -7.63
CA ILE A 38 -7.83 12.36 -7.48
C ILE A 38 -9.04 13.02 -6.81
N ALA A 39 -8.83 13.76 -5.73
CA ALA A 39 -9.91 14.45 -5.03
C ALA A 39 -10.60 15.47 -5.94
N GLN A 40 -9.87 16.29 -6.69
CA GLN A 40 -10.44 17.24 -7.65
C GLN A 40 -11.23 16.53 -8.77
N THR A 41 -10.69 15.43 -9.29
CA THR A 41 -11.33 14.66 -10.36
C THR A 41 -12.61 13.99 -9.87
N CYS A 42 -12.54 13.27 -8.75
CA CYS A 42 -13.71 12.59 -8.19
C CYS A 42 -14.81 13.57 -7.75
N LYS A 43 -14.45 14.80 -7.33
CA LYS A 43 -15.42 15.87 -7.00
C LYS A 43 -16.26 16.32 -8.20
N ASN A 44 -15.76 16.13 -9.42
CA ASN A 44 -16.51 16.42 -10.65
C ASN A 44 -17.46 15.29 -11.06
N THR A 45 -17.61 14.25 -10.25
CA THR A 45 -18.57 13.17 -10.49
C THR A 45 -19.72 13.26 -9.50
N PRO A 46 -20.95 12.82 -9.84
CA PRO A 46 -22.04 12.72 -8.88
C PRO A 46 -21.81 11.62 -7.82
N TYR A 47 -20.76 10.80 -7.97
CA TYR A 47 -20.47 9.64 -7.13
C TYR A 47 -19.03 9.66 -6.62
N TYR A 48 -18.65 10.73 -5.90
CA TYR A 48 -17.29 10.93 -5.38
C TYR A 48 -16.71 9.66 -4.70
N ASN A 49 -17.42 9.08 -3.74
CA ASN A 49 -16.94 7.89 -3.02
C ASN A 49 -16.76 6.70 -3.94
N LEU A 50 -17.68 6.45 -4.88
CA LEU A 50 -17.54 5.36 -5.84
C LEU A 50 -16.35 5.56 -6.78
N CYS A 51 -16.07 6.81 -7.17
CA CYS A 51 -14.86 7.15 -7.94
C CYS A 51 -13.59 6.78 -7.17
N VAL A 52 -13.46 7.23 -5.92
CA VAL A 52 -12.30 6.87 -5.07
C VAL A 52 -12.22 5.35 -4.86
N SER A 53 -13.33 4.69 -4.57
CA SER A 53 -13.39 3.23 -4.41
C SER A 53 -12.95 2.47 -5.65
N SER A 54 -13.28 2.96 -6.85
CA SER A 54 -12.86 2.29 -8.09
C SER A 54 -11.34 2.28 -8.25
N LEU A 55 -10.64 3.31 -7.76
CA LEU A 55 -9.18 3.38 -7.76
C LEU A 55 -8.56 2.40 -6.75
N SER A 56 -9.16 2.24 -5.56
CA SER A 56 -8.74 1.20 -4.62
C SER A 56 -8.88 -0.19 -5.26
N TYR A 57 -10.01 -0.52 -5.87
CA TYR A 57 -10.15 -1.82 -6.52
C TYR A 57 -9.22 -2.02 -7.73
N ASP A 58 -8.88 -0.95 -8.43
CA ASP A 58 -7.88 -1.00 -9.51
C ASP A 58 -6.50 -1.37 -8.96
N ALA A 59 -6.08 -0.79 -7.83
CA ALA A 59 -4.82 -1.15 -7.16
C ALA A 59 -4.80 -2.61 -6.69
N ILE A 60 -5.86 -3.09 -6.02
CA ILE A 60 -6.00 -4.51 -5.66
C ILE A 60 -5.78 -5.43 -6.89
N LEU A 61 -6.44 -5.12 -8.01
CA LEU A 61 -6.48 -6.01 -9.17
C LEU A 61 -5.24 -5.92 -10.06
N THR A 62 -4.56 -4.77 -10.08
CA THR A 62 -3.45 -4.51 -11.01
C THR A 62 -2.08 -4.53 -10.34
N ALA A 63 -2.01 -4.35 -9.03
CA ALA A 63 -0.77 -4.34 -8.26
C ALA A 63 -0.75 -5.45 -7.20
N ASP A 64 -1.62 -5.39 -6.19
CA ASP A 64 -1.51 -6.20 -4.97
C ASP A 64 -1.60 -7.72 -5.24
N ILE A 65 -2.66 -8.14 -5.94
CA ILE A 65 -2.87 -9.56 -6.25
C ILE A 65 -1.84 -10.07 -7.26
N PRO A 66 -1.52 -9.34 -8.35
CA PRO A 66 -0.40 -9.72 -9.22
C PRO A 66 0.94 -9.84 -8.49
N GLU A 67 1.30 -8.91 -7.60
CA GLU A 67 2.52 -8.97 -6.79
C GLU A 67 2.51 -10.26 -5.96
N ALA A 68 1.40 -10.53 -5.25
CA ALA A 68 1.32 -11.71 -4.40
C ALA A 68 1.44 -13.03 -5.19
N ILE A 69 0.85 -13.10 -6.38
CA ILE A 69 0.97 -14.26 -7.27
C ILE A 69 2.42 -14.43 -7.74
N GLU A 70 3.05 -13.37 -8.23
CA GLU A 70 4.42 -13.40 -8.73
C GLU A 70 5.41 -13.78 -7.62
N ALA A 71 5.22 -13.19 -6.44
CA ALA A 71 6.00 -13.46 -5.23
C ALA A 71 5.93 -14.94 -4.83
N LEU A 72 4.73 -15.54 -4.82
CA LEU A 72 4.56 -16.97 -4.57
C LEU A 72 5.24 -17.84 -5.64
N GLN A 73 5.13 -17.48 -6.92
CA GLN A 73 5.77 -18.22 -8.02
C GLN A 73 7.29 -18.19 -7.93
N LYS A 74 7.86 -17.09 -7.44
CA LYS A 74 9.31 -16.90 -7.30
C LYS A 74 9.86 -17.38 -5.97
N GLY A 75 9.00 -17.81 -5.04
CA GLY A 75 9.42 -18.28 -3.72
C GLY A 75 9.81 -17.16 -2.76
N ASP A 76 9.21 -15.96 -2.91
CA ASP A 76 9.38 -14.82 -2.00
C ASP A 76 8.06 -14.50 -1.27
N PRO A 77 7.67 -15.32 -0.28
CA PRO A 77 6.36 -15.19 0.37
C PRO A 77 6.16 -13.89 1.16
N LYS A 78 7.23 -13.12 1.42
CA LYS A 78 7.10 -11.85 2.14
C LYS A 78 6.36 -10.80 1.32
N PHE A 79 6.63 -10.71 0.02
CA PHE A 79 5.86 -9.82 -0.86
C PHE A 79 4.43 -10.32 -1.05
N ALA A 80 4.19 -11.63 -0.99
CA ALA A 80 2.83 -12.17 -1.02
C ALA A 80 2.01 -11.83 0.24
N GLU A 81 2.62 -11.86 1.42
CA GLU A 81 2.00 -11.33 2.64
C GLU A 81 1.71 -9.83 2.55
N ASN A 82 2.61 -9.04 1.95
CA ASN A 82 2.40 -7.60 1.79
C ASN A 82 1.22 -7.30 0.86
N GLY A 83 1.24 -7.80 -0.39
CA GLY A 83 0.15 -7.55 -1.34
C GLY A 83 -1.22 -8.01 -0.83
N THR A 84 -1.28 -9.14 -0.11
CA THR A 84 -2.55 -9.57 0.50
C THR A 84 -2.99 -8.69 1.68
N ASN A 85 -2.07 -8.15 2.50
CA ASN A 85 -2.44 -7.18 3.53
C ASN A 85 -2.90 -5.85 2.93
N ASP A 86 -2.23 -5.37 1.89
CA ASP A 86 -2.57 -4.12 1.21
C ASP A 86 -3.98 -4.21 0.61
N ALA A 87 -4.30 -5.32 -0.06
CA ALA A 87 -5.66 -5.57 -0.56
C ALA A 87 -6.74 -5.54 0.53
N ALA A 88 -6.42 -6.00 1.76
CA ALA A 88 -7.35 -5.91 2.89
C ALA A 88 -7.53 -4.46 3.38
N VAL A 89 -6.45 -3.67 3.41
CA VAL A 89 -6.45 -2.25 3.78
C VAL A 89 -7.23 -1.43 2.75
N GLU A 90 -7.04 -1.69 1.46
CA GLU A 90 -7.73 -0.99 0.39
C GLU A 90 -9.24 -1.28 0.40
N ALA A 91 -9.64 -2.54 0.63
CA ALA A 91 -11.05 -2.89 0.78
C ALA A 91 -11.71 -2.23 2.00
N SER A 92 -10.97 -2.11 3.12
CA SER A 92 -11.45 -1.42 4.32
C SER A 92 -11.56 0.10 4.10
N SER A 93 -10.53 0.68 3.48
CA SER A 93 -10.51 2.12 3.14
C SER A 93 -11.65 2.48 2.18
N CYS A 94 -11.96 1.59 1.23
CA CYS A 94 -13.11 1.72 0.36
C CYS A 94 -14.43 1.78 1.17
N GLU A 95 -14.63 0.88 2.14
CA GLU A 95 -15.83 0.90 2.98
C GLU A 95 -15.95 2.18 3.79
N ASP A 96 -14.86 2.59 4.43
CA ASP A 96 -14.82 3.76 5.32
C ASP A 96 -15.11 5.08 4.59
N SER A 97 -14.81 5.15 3.28
CA SER A 97 -15.08 6.33 2.46
C SER A 97 -16.57 6.69 2.38
N PHE A 98 -17.49 5.73 2.56
CA PHE A 98 -18.93 5.97 2.41
C PHE A 98 -19.61 6.60 3.63
N GLN A 99 -18.89 6.84 4.74
CA GLN A 99 -19.42 7.46 5.97
C GLN A 99 -20.74 6.80 6.45
N GLY A 100 -20.88 5.49 6.24
CA GLY A 100 -22.11 4.72 6.38
C GLY A 100 -22.04 3.42 5.59
N LYS A 101 -23.18 2.73 5.40
CA LYS A 101 -23.20 1.51 4.58
C LYS A 101 -22.91 1.85 3.12
N SER A 102 -21.80 1.33 2.62
CA SER A 102 -21.46 1.35 1.21
C SER A 102 -22.45 0.51 0.38
N PRO A 103 -22.73 0.87 -0.88
CA PRO A 103 -23.35 -0.07 -1.83
C PRO A 103 -22.52 -1.34 -2.05
N LEU A 104 -21.24 -1.33 -1.67
CA LEU A 104 -20.28 -2.41 -1.81
C LEU A 104 -19.98 -3.16 -0.51
N THR A 105 -20.68 -2.91 0.60
CA THR A 105 -20.34 -3.48 1.93
C THR A 105 -20.08 -4.99 1.90
N LYS A 106 -20.90 -5.75 1.17
CA LYS A 106 -20.70 -7.22 1.06
C LYS A 106 -19.42 -7.57 0.32
N LEU A 107 -19.10 -6.84 -0.75
CA LEU A 107 -17.90 -7.07 -1.54
C LEU A 107 -16.65 -6.63 -0.76
N ASN A 108 -16.66 -5.43 -0.18
CA ASN A 108 -15.56 -4.93 0.65
C ASN A 108 -15.24 -5.91 1.79
N LYS A 109 -16.28 -6.41 2.49
CA LYS A 109 -16.09 -7.43 3.53
C LYS A 109 -15.50 -8.74 2.98
N ALA A 110 -16.00 -9.21 1.83
CA ALA A 110 -15.51 -10.46 1.25
C ALA A 110 -14.04 -10.36 0.82
N VAL A 111 -13.65 -9.23 0.21
CA VAL A 111 -12.27 -8.96 -0.19
C VAL A 111 -11.39 -8.85 1.04
N HIS A 112 -11.76 -8.01 2.02
CA HIS A 112 -11.03 -7.89 3.29
C HIS A 112 -10.80 -9.25 3.95
N ASP A 113 -11.86 -10.02 4.20
CA ASP A 113 -11.75 -11.28 4.94
C ASP A 113 -10.90 -12.31 4.19
N THR A 114 -11.07 -12.38 2.87
CA THR A 114 -10.29 -13.31 2.02
C THR A 114 -8.82 -12.91 1.99
N SER A 115 -8.54 -11.62 1.86
CA SER A 115 -7.18 -11.06 1.87
C SER A 115 -6.46 -11.29 3.21
N VAL A 116 -7.16 -11.13 4.34
CA VAL A 116 -6.61 -11.46 5.68
C VAL A 116 -6.30 -12.95 5.81
N VAL A 117 -7.19 -13.83 5.32
CA VAL A 117 -6.93 -15.28 5.30
C VAL A 117 -5.73 -15.61 4.41
N ALA A 118 -5.64 -15.00 3.23
CA ALA A 118 -4.52 -15.19 2.31
C ALA A 118 -3.19 -14.75 2.95
N SER A 119 -3.15 -13.58 3.57
CA SER A 119 -2.00 -13.09 4.35
C SER A 119 -1.59 -14.05 5.46
N ALA A 120 -2.56 -14.61 6.21
CA ALA A 120 -2.26 -15.61 7.22
C ALA A 120 -1.65 -16.90 6.63
N ILE A 121 -2.07 -17.31 5.42
CA ILE A 121 -1.52 -18.46 4.70
C ILE A 121 -0.11 -18.18 4.19
N THR A 122 0.12 -17.04 3.52
CA THR A 122 1.45 -16.68 3.01
C THR A 122 2.46 -16.52 4.14
N ARG A 123 2.02 -16.05 5.32
CA ARG A 123 2.84 -15.96 6.53
C ARG A 123 3.37 -17.32 7.01
N LEU A 124 2.70 -18.43 6.72
CA LEU A 124 3.20 -19.78 7.05
C LEU A 124 4.43 -20.18 6.23
N LEU A 125 4.74 -19.44 5.17
CA LEU A 125 5.85 -19.71 4.26
C LEU A 125 7.10 -18.85 4.57
N LEU A 126 7.03 -17.93 5.55
CA LEU A 126 8.13 -17.04 5.94
C LEU A 126 9.21 -17.72 6.79
#